data_AF-A0A147BW38-F1
#
_entry.id   AF-A0A147BW38-F1
#
_cell.length_a   1.000
_cell.length_b   1.000
_cell.length_c   1.000
_cell.angle_alpha   90.00
_cell.angle_beta   90.00
_cell.angle_gamma   90.00
#
_symmetry.space_group_name_H-M   'P 1'
#
loop_
_entity.id
_entity.type
_entity.pdbx_description
1 polymer ?
#
loop_
_entity_poly.entity_id
_entity_poly.type
_entity_poly.pdbx_seq_one_letter_code
_entity_poly.pdbx_strand_id
1 'polypeptide(L)'
;CTPSCECPAAEDFLLYDPNFFRFRDPWPFLRSPERLYLKYGPFKLLENIKCIISELIENDPSLGYLKRNVSWTNIGEPPTRQSIDVELERTKKSKSEVTAITKEYGSHDFNTVYSDTKCLILRISQTKKNVPLRSCLLWVKETFLKNPLRHCRFFFDVFCNWNRVDLKPTKDCDKGVEKKDKLPTMTENQNSGATRPPR
;
A
#
# COMPACT_ATOMS: atom_id res chain seq x y z
N CYS A 1 -2.25 -35.96 35.11
CA CYS A 1 -2.45 -34.57 34.67
C CYS A 1 -1.54 -34.32 33.48
N THR A 2 -2.07 -34.24 32.26
CA THR A 2 -1.29 -33.77 31.11
C THR A 2 -1.19 -32.25 31.22
N PRO A 3 0.00 -31.66 31.35
CA PRO A 3 0.11 -30.22 31.34
C PRO A 3 -0.24 -29.75 29.92
N SER A 4 -1.29 -28.92 29.81
CA SER A 4 -1.57 -28.16 28.60
C SER A 4 -0.41 -27.19 28.40
N CYS A 5 0.51 -27.48 27.48
CA CYS A 5 1.44 -26.49 26.98
C CYS A 5 0.68 -25.63 25.96
N GLU A 6 0.06 -24.55 26.43
CA GLU A 6 -0.35 -23.46 25.55
C GLU A 6 0.92 -22.73 25.09
N CYS A 7 1.43 -23.10 23.92
CA CYS A 7 2.47 -22.32 23.28
C CYS A 7 1.84 -20.99 22.84
N PRO A 8 2.34 -19.84 23.32
CA PRO A 8 1.87 -18.56 22.82
C PRO A 8 2.06 -18.50 21.30
N ALA A 9 1.17 -17.81 20.59
CA ALA A 9 1.32 -17.65 19.16
C ALA A 9 2.68 -17.01 18.88
N ALA A 10 3.41 -17.52 17.89
CA ALA A 10 4.70 -16.96 17.51
C ALA A 10 4.60 -15.45 17.20
N GLU A 11 3.42 -15.00 16.78
CA GLU A 11 3.09 -13.60 16.59
C GLU A 11 3.31 -12.76 17.86
N ASP A 12 2.83 -13.24 19.01
CA ASP A 12 2.89 -12.53 20.28
C ASP A 12 4.35 -12.42 20.73
N PHE A 13 5.12 -13.50 20.64
CA PHE A 13 6.52 -13.49 21.04
C PHE A 13 7.37 -12.53 20.17
N LEU A 14 7.23 -12.62 18.85
CA LEU A 14 8.07 -11.85 17.92
C LEU A 14 7.73 -10.35 17.93
N LEU A 15 6.47 -9.96 18.15
CA LEU A 15 6.09 -8.55 18.16
C LEU A 15 6.57 -7.79 19.39
N TYR A 16 6.92 -8.49 20.47
CA TYR A 16 7.46 -7.91 21.71
C TYR A 16 8.98 -8.13 21.89
N ASP A 17 9.64 -8.87 21.00
CA ASP A 17 11.10 -9.06 21.03
C ASP A 17 11.83 -7.76 20.64
N PRO A 18 12.65 -7.17 21.53
CA PRO A 18 13.42 -5.96 21.22
C PRO A 18 14.36 -6.12 20.01
N ASN A 19 14.88 -7.32 19.76
CA ASN A 19 15.75 -7.60 18.60
C ASN A 19 14.99 -7.52 17.28
N PHE A 20 13.66 -7.70 17.34
CA PHE A 20 12.78 -7.63 16.17
C PHE A 20 12.34 -6.19 15.85
N PHE A 21 12.37 -5.28 16.83
CA PHE A 21 11.89 -3.89 16.65
C PHE A 21 12.59 -3.13 15.53
N ARG A 22 13.87 -3.42 15.26
CA ARG A 22 14.60 -2.82 14.13
C ARG A 22 14.01 -3.14 12.77
N PHE A 23 13.35 -4.29 12.64
CA PHE A 23 12.66 -4.72 11.41
C PHE A 23 11.23 -4.19 11.35
N ARG A 24 10.81 -3.35 12.31
CA ARG A 24 9.49 -2.75 12.34
C ARG A 24 9.50 -1.27 11.97
N ASP A 25 10.64 -0.69 11.60
CA ASP A 25 10.70 0.66 11.03
C ASP A 25 10.45 0.58 9.49
N PRO A 26 9.34 1.12 8.97
CA PRO A 26 9.04 1.07 7.54
C PRO A 26 9.82 2.11 6.73
N TRP A 27 10.37 3.15 7.37
CA TRP A 27 10.89 4.33 6.70
C TRP A 27 12.11 4.07 5.81
N PRO A 28 13.09 3.23 6.19
CA PRO A 28 14.19 2.88 5.30
C PRO A 28 13.72 2.24 3.98
N PHE A 29 12.65 1.44 4.03
CA PHE A 29 12.04 0.86 2.83
C PHE A 29 11.24 1.89 2.04
N LEU A 30 10.36 2.64 2.73
CA LEU A 30 9.46 3.61 2.13
C LEU A 30 10.16 4.83 1.52
N ARG A 31 11.38 5.18 1.96
CA ARG A 31 12.17 6.28 1.36
C ARG A 31 12.93 5.88 0.11
N SER A 32 12.91 4.59 -0.24
CA SER A 32 13.61 4.08 -1.42
C SER A 32 13.11 4.78 -2.70
N PRO A 33 14.00 5.27 -3.58
CA PRO A 33 13.60 5.83 -4.87
C PRO A 33 13.10 4.74 -5.84
N GLU A 34 13.41 3.47 -5.57
CA GLU A 34 12.95 2.35 -6.39
C GLU A 34 11.42 2.25 -6.46
N ARG A 35 10.93 1.80 -7.61
CA ARG A 35 9.52 1.38 -7.79
C ARG A 35 9.24 0.21 -6.85
N LEU A 36 8.12 0.29 -6.13
CA LEU A 36 7.65 -0.75 -5.25
C LEU A 36 6.46 -1.44 -5.90
N TYR A 37 6.35 -2.75 -5.73
CA TYR A 37 5.30 -3.57 -6.30
C TYR A 37 4.56 -4.29 -5.18
N LEU A 38 3.22 -4.28 -5.23
CA LEU A 38 2.44 -5.09 -4.32
C LEU A 38 2.46 -6.54 -4.80
N LYS A 39 2.95 -7.43 -3.93
CA LYS A 39 3.02 -8.87 -4.20
C LYS A 39 1.85 -9.62 -3.57
N TYR A 40 1.60 -9.39 -2.28
CA TYR A 40 0.49 -10.01 -1.54
C TYR A 40 -0.44 -8.96 -0.98
N GLY A 41 -1.73 -9.27 -0.94
CA GLY A 41 -2.70 -8.49 -0.20
C GLY A 41 -4.02 -9.23 0.01
N PRO A 42 -5.00 -8.60 0.68
CA PRO A 42 -6.29 -9.23 0.95
C PRO A 42 -7.08 -9.41 -0.34
N PHE A 43 -7.55 -10.63 -0.63
CA PHE A 43 -8.28 -10.94 -1.87
C PHE A 43 -9.46 -9.99 -2.12
N LYS A 44 -10.30 -9.76 -1.11
CA LYS A 44 -11.48 -8.88 -1.20
C LYS A 44 -11.19 -7.44 -1.63
N LEU A 45 -9.97 -6.94 -1.41
CA LEU A 45 -9.59 -5.58 -1.79
C LEU A 45 -8.98 -5.51 -3.19
N LEU A 46 -8.53 -6.65 -3.73
CA LEU A 46 -7.64 -6.70 -4.89
C LEU A 46 -8.19 -7.55 -6.05
N GLU A 47 -9.41 -8.09 -5.92
CA GLU A 47 -10.00 -9.05 -6.87
C GLU A 47 -10.09 -8.53 -8.32
N ASN A 48 -10.34 -7.22 -8.49
CA ASN A 48 -10.56 -6.61 -9.81
C ASN A 48 -9.40 -5.75 -10.31
N ILE A 49 -8.24 -5.80 -9.64
CA ILE A 49 -7.08 -4.96 -9.98
C ILE A 49 -5.79 -5.78 -10.01
N LYS A 50 -4.85 -5.36 -10.85
CA LYS A 50 -3.53 -5.98 -11.00
C LYS A 50 -2.46 -4.91 -11.20
N CYS A 51 -1.19 -5.32 -11.23
CA CYS A 51 -0.05 -4.44 -11.50
C CYS A 51 -0.06 -3.17 -10.62
N ILE A 52 -0.07 -3.39 -9.30
CA ILE A 52 -0.09 -2.29 -8.33
C ILE A 52 1.35 -1.87 -8.04
N ILE A 53 1.64 -0.62 -8.36
CA ILE A 53 2.98 -0.02 -8.29
C ILE A 53 2.93 1.22 -7.41
N SER A 54 3.98 1.44 -6.62
CA SER A 54 4.21 2.68 -5.87
C SER A 54 5.53 3.33 -6.26
N GLU A 55 5.46 4.58 -6.71
CA GLU A 55 6.59 5.35 -7.22
C GLU A 55 6.80 6.58 -6.34
N LEU A 56 8.05 6.87 -5.98
CA LEU A 56 8.37 8.02 -5.13
C LEU A 56 8.14 9.32 -5.92
N ILE A 57 7.38 10.25 -5.35
CA ILE A 57 7.20 11.61 -5.88
C ILE A 57 8.11 12.56 -5.11
N GLU A 58 7.98 12.55 -3.79
CA GLU A 58 8.63 13.51 -2.91
C GLU A 58 9.05 12.82 -1.62
N ASN A 59 10.17 13.25 -1.06
CA ASN A 59 10.68 12.76 0.21
C ASN A 59 11.30 13.95 0.94
N ASP A 60 10.69 14.33 2.06
CA ASP A 60 11.28 15.29 3.00
C ASP A 60 11.56 14.57 4.33
N PRO A 61 12.80 14.06 4.51
CA PRO A 61 13.19 13.39 5.74
C PRO A 61 13.08 14.28 6.98
N SER A 62 13.20 15.62 6.83
CA SER A 62 13.20 16.58 7.94
C SER A 62 11.81 16.74 8.54
N LEU A 63 10.77 16.69 7.72
CA LEU A 63 9.37 16.74 8.12
C LEU A 63 8.80 15.37 8.49
N GLY A 64 9.55 14.29 8.27
CA GLY A 64 9.05 12.93 8.47
C GLY A 64 7.90 12.60 7.50
N TYR A 65 7.95 13.20 6.31
CA TYR A 65 6.93 13.17 5.29
C TYR A 65 7.48 12.51 4.02
N LEU A 66 6.67 11.69 3.37
CA LEU A 66 6.94 11.29 1.98
C LEU A 66 5.66 11.22 1.17
N LYS A 67 5.79 11.36 -0.14
CA LYS A 67 4.69 11.25 -1.08
C LYS A 67 5.02 10.24 -2.16
N ARG A 68 4.12 9.29 -2.41
CA ARG A 68 4.24 8.30 -3.49
C ARG A 68 3.01 8.30 -4.37
N ASN A 69 3.18 8.10 -5.67
CA ASN A 69 2.09 7.77 -6.57
C ASN A 69 1.83 6.26 -6.47
N VAL A 70 0.63 5.85 -6.10
CA VAL A 70 0.19 4.46 -6.17
C VAL A 70 -0.70 4.30 -7.38
N SER A 71 -0.34 3.41 -8.30
CA SER A 71 -1.08 3.14 -9.52
C SER A 71 -1.41 1.67 -9.68
N TRP A 72 -2.53 1.37 -10.32
CA TRP A 72 -3.01 0.01 -10.57
C TRP A 72 -3.75 -0.08 -11.90
N THR A 73 -3.85 -1.30 -12.42
CA THR A 73 -4.59 -1.61 -13.64
C THR A 73 -5.87 -2.34 -13.27
N ASN A 74 -7.02 -1.81 -13.67
CA ASN A 74 -8.30 -2.50 -13.54
C ASN A 74 -8.37 -3.66 -14.55
N ILE A 75 -8.90 -4.79 -14.11
CA ILE A 75 -9.17 -5.93 -14.96
C ILE A 75 -10.45 -5.62 -15.75
N GLY A 76 -10.36 -5.62 -17.08
CA GLY A 76 -11.45 -5.30 -18.00
C GLY A 76 -10.94 -5.22 -19.44
N GLU A 77 -11.86 -5.07 -20.39
CA GLU A 77 -11.58 -4.92 -21.82
C GLU A 77 -12.20 -3.60 -22.33
N PRO A 78 -11.38 -2.57 -22.65
CA PRO A 78 -9.93 -2.50 -22.52
C PRO A 78 -9.48 -2.32 -21.05
N PRO A 79 -8.26 -2.76 -20.69
CA PRO A 79 -7.70 -2.52 -19.36
C PRO A 79 -7.44 -1.03 -19.18
N THR A 80 -7.76 -0.50 -18.00
CA THR A 80 -7.55 0.92 -17.68
C THR A 80 -6.61 1.08 -16.50
N ARG A 81 -5.73 2.08 -16.55
CA ARG A 81 -4.83 2.41 -15.45
C ARG A 81 -5.37 3.58 -14.63
N GLN A 82 -5.36 3.41 -13.31
CA GLN A 82 -5.70 4.44 -12.32
C GLN A 82 -4.50 4.72 -11.42
N SER A 83 -4.49 5.90 -10.81
CA SER A 83 -3.43 6.31 -9.90
C SER A 83 -3.92 7.33 -8.89
N ILE A 84 -3.39 7.25 -7.68
CA ILE A 84 -3.62 8.20 -6.60
C ILE A 84 -2.29 8.60 -5.95
N ASP A 85 -2.22 9.85 -5.52
CA ASP A 85 -1.11 10.29 -4.68
C ASP A 85 -1.40 9.95 -3.22
N VAL A 86 -0.42 9.31 -2.58
CA VAL A 86 -0.48 8.89 -1.19
C VAL A 86 0.62 9.62 -0.43
N GLU A 87 0.19 10.42 0.54
CA GLU A 87 1.07 11.10 1.49
C GLU A 87 1.24 10.18 2.70
N LEU A 88 2.48 9.99 3.15
CA LEU A 88 2.83 9.11 4.24
C LEU A 88 3.50 9.93 5.34
N GLU A 89 2.93 9.83 6.54
CA GLU A 89 3.38 10.57 7.71
C GLU A 89 3.78 9.62 8.83
N ARG A 90 4.79 10.05 9.60
CA ARG A 90 5.25 9.32 10.78
C ARG A 90 4.30 9.59 11.95
N THR A 91 3.85 8.55 12.64
CA THR A 91 3.05 8.77 13.85
C THR A 91 3.97 9.10 15.03
N LYS A 92 3.53 10.03 15.90
CA LYS A 92 4.24 10.30 17.16
C LYS A 92 4.11 9.14 18.16
N LYS A 93 3.14 8.25 17.95
CA LYS A 93 2.78 7.17 18.88
C LYS A 93 3.72 5.97 18.78
N SER A 94 4.15 5.61 17.57
CA SER A 94 5.01 4.44 17.37
C SER A 94 5.90 4.59 16.14
N LYS A 95 7.16 4.14 16.26
CA LYS A 95 8.09 4.03 15.13
C LYS A 95 7.66 2.98 14.10
N SER A 96 6.79 2.05 14.49
CA SER A 96 6.28 1.00 13.61
C SER A 96 5.01 1.38 12.86
N GLU A 97 4.42 2.53 13.18
CA GLU A 97 3.20 2.98 12.55
C GLU A 97 3.48 3.99 11.44
N VAL A 98 2.68 3.91 10.39
CA VAL A 98 2.66 4.87 9.29
C VAL A 98 1.22 5.20 8.97
N THR A 99 0.94 6.48 8.77
CA THR A 99 -0.37 6.96 8.35
C THR A 99 -0.30 7.32 6.88
N ALA A 100 -1.20 6.75 6.08
CA ALA A 100 -1.37 7.07 4.67
C ALA A 100 -2.57 8.00 4.49
N ILE A 101 -2.36 9.14 3.86
CA ILE A 101 -3.34 10.18 3.62
C ILE A 101 -3.53 10.30 2.11
N THR A 102 -4.79 10.26 1.70
CA THR A 102 -5.19 10.43 0.30
C THR A 102 -6.34 11.42 0.20
N LYS A 103 -6.44 12.14 -0.92
CA LYS A 103 -7.58 13.05 -1.15
C LYS A 103 -8.90 12.31 -1.29
N GLU A 104 -8.89 11.10 -1.85
CA GLU A 104 -10.10 10.34 -2.19
C GLU A 104 -10.61 9.44 -1.05
N TYR A 105 -9.69 8.85 -0.26
CA TYR A 105 -10.03 7.86 0.78
C TYR A 105 -9.74 8.35 2.20
N GLY A 106 -9.21 9.57 2.35
CA GLY A 106 -8.84 10.13 3.65
C GLY A 106 -7.61 9.45 4.26
N SER A 107 -7.58 9.39 5.59
CA SER A 107 -6.44 8.90 6.36
C SER A 107 -6.61 7.45 6.83
N HIS A 108 -5.55 6.65 6.71
CA HIS A 108 -5.49 5.23 7.03
C HIS A 108 -4.20 4.89 7.76
N ASP A 109 -4.31 4.29 8.95
CA ASP A 109 -3.14 3.83 9.71
C ASP A 109 -2.75 2.40 9.36
N PHE A 110 -1.45 2.17 9.33
CA PHE A 110 -0.84 0.86 9.12
C PHE A 110 0.21 0.58 10.18
N ASN A 111 0.26 -0.68 10.61
CA ASN A 111 1.27 -1.20 11.52
C ASN A 111 2.29 -2.02 10.74
N THR A 112 3.57 -1.70 10.90
CA THR A 112 4.66 -2.44 10.28
C THR A 112 4.92 -3.73 11.04
N VAL A 113 4.76 -4.84 10.33
CA VAL A 113 5.01 -6.19 10.83
C VAL A 113 6.47 -6.55 10.59
N TYR A 114 6.97 -6.29 9.39
CA TYR A 114 8.34 -6.59 8.99
C TYR A 114 8.77 -5.65 7.86
N SER A 115 10.02 -5.23 7.88
CA SER A 115 10.62 -4.31 6.93
C SER A 115 12.11 -4.64 6.86
N ASP A 116 12.59 -4.91 5.66
CA ASP A 116 14.00 -5.06 5.37
C ASP A 116 14.37 -4.32 4.08
N THR A 117 15.58 -4.55 3.57
CA THR A 117 16.03 -3.90 2.33
C THR A 117 15.24 -4.30 1.08
N LYS A 118 14.49 -5.41 1.12
CA LYS A 118 13.85 -6.08 -0.03
C LYS A 118 12.34 -5.96 -0.02
N CYS A 119 11.72 -6.01 1.15
CA CYS A 119 10.28 -6.00 1.31
C CYS A 119 9.79 -5.23 2.54
N LEU A 120 8.50 -4.91 2.50
CA LEU A 120 7.77 -4.28 3.60
C LEU A 120 6.41 -4.98 3.75
N ILE A 121 6.07 -5.34 4.98
CA ILE A 121 4.79 -5.92 5.38
C ILE A 121 4.06 -4.92 6.26
N LEU A 122 2.98 -4.36 5.73
CA LEU A 122 2.08 -3.47 6.45
C LEU A 122 0.79 -4.19 6.79
N ARG A 123 0.40 -4.16 8.07
CA ARG A 123 -0.90 -4.61 8.55
C ARG A 123 -1.85 -3.42 8.63
N ILE A 124 -3.04 -3.57 8.06
CA ILE A 124 -4.08 -2.53 8.10
C ILE A 124 -4.55 -2.39 9.56
N SER A 125 -4.57 -1.17 10.10
CA SER A 125 -4.94 -0.93 11.51
C SER A 125 -6.41 -1.28 11.80
N GLN A 126 -6.66 -1.86 12.98
CA GLN A 126 -7.96 -2.37 13.44
C GLN A 126 -8.99 -1.28 13.74
N THR A 127 -8.59 -0.01 13.78
CA THR A 127 -9.50 1.13 13.98
C THR A 127 -10.52 1.27 12.84
N LYS A 128 -10.33 0.57 11.72
CA LYS A 128 -11.27 0.52 10.60
C LYS A 128 -12.23 -0.68 10.76
N LYS A 129 -13.54 -0.39 10.86
CA LYS A 129 -14.61 -1.40 10.87
C LYS A 129 -14.48 -2.33 9.65
N ASN A 130 -14.73 -3.62 9.84
CA ASN A 130 -14.78 -4.66 8.80
C ASN A 130 -13.44 -5.07 8.14
N VAL A 131 -12.29 -4.70 8.71
CA VAL A 131 -10.99 -5.22 8.24
C VAL A 131 -10.62 -6.47 9.03
N PRO A 132 -10.45 -7.65 8.40
CA PRO A 132 -10.02 -8.86 9.09
C PRO A 132 -8.70 -8.64 9.83
N LEU A 133 -8.59 -9.21 11.04
CA LEU A 133 -7.49 -8.97 11.98
C LEU A 133 -6.10 -9.12 11.34
N ARG A 134 -5.94 -10.03 10.37
CA ARG A 134 -4.67 -10.36 9.71
C ARG A 134 -4.55 -9.82 8.28
N SER A 135 -5.21 -8.70 7.96
CA SER A 135 -5.12 -8.09 6.64
C SER A 135 -3.80 -7.34 6.46
N CYS A 136 -2.93 -7.87 5.61
CA CYS A 136 -1.62 -7.29 5.35
C CYS A 136 -1.37 -7.04 3.86
N LEU A 137 -0.44 -6.14 3.58
CA LEU A 137 0.10 -5.81 2.27
C LEU A 137 1.59 -6.14 2.27
N LEU A 138 2.05 -6.94 1.30
CA LEU A 138 3.47 -7.21 1.06
C LEU A 138 3.93 -6.38 -0.14
N TRP A 139 4.74 -5.37 0.13
CA TRP A 139 5.43 -4.56 -0.87
C TRP A 139 6.84 -5.09 -1.09
N VAL A 140 7.30 -5.05 -2.34
CA VAL A 140 8.62 -5.53 -2.76
C VAL A 140 9.24 -4.52 -3.70
N LYS A 141 10.54 -4.25 -3.57
CA LYS A 141 11.24 -3.39 -4.52
C LYS A 141 11.45 -4.10 -5.87
N GLU A 142 11.45 -3.32 -6.95
CA GLU A 142 11.61 -3.83 -8.31
C GLU A 142 12.80 -4.78 -8.48
N THR A 143 13.97 -4.39 -7.93
CA THR A 143 15.22 -5.15 -8.02
C THR A 143 15.12 -6.55 -7.42
N PHE A 144 14.17 -6.79 -6.51
CA PHE A 144 13.97 -8.07 -5.83
C PHE A 144 12.75 -8.86 -6.30
N LEU A 145 12.09 -8.46 -7.39
CA LEU A 145 10.92 -9.18 -7.93
C LEU A 145 11.23 -10.65 -8.28
N LYS A 146 12.43 -10.93 -8.78
CA LYS A 146 12.92 -12.29 -9.10
C LYS A 146 13.48 -13.03 -7.87
N ASN A 147 13.63 -12.35 -6.74
CA ASN A 147 14.15 -12.96 -5.52
C ASN A 147 13.06 -13.88 -4.91
N PRO A 148 13.43 -15.04 -4.31
CA PRO A 148 12.45 -15.89 -3.64
C PRO A 148 11.83 -15.27 -2.38
N LEU A 149 12.43 -14.21 -1.82
CA LEU A 149 11.91 -13.44 -0.68
C LEU A 149 11.53 -14.33 0.53
N ARG A 150 12.36 -15.35 0.82
CA ARG A 150 12.05 -16.40 1.81
C ARG A 150 11.67 -15.81 3.18
N HIS A 151 12.41 -14.83 3.68
CA HIS A 151 12.11 -14.18 4.98
C HIS A 151 10.80 -13.38 4.95
N CYS A 152 10.60 -12.58 3.91
CA CYS A 152 9.36 -11.82 3.72
C CYS A 152 8.14 -12.73 3.66
N ARG A 153 8.24 -13.84 2.92
CA ARG A 153 7.18 -14.83 2.81
C ARG A 153 6.92 -15.51 4.16
N PHE A 154 7.98 -15.93 4.87
CA PHE A 154 7.87 -16.52 6.19
C PHE A 154 7.13 -15.58 7.16
N PHE A 155 7.56 -14.32 7.29
CA PHE A 155 6.90 -13.37 8.17
C PHE A 155 5.47 -13.06 7.72
N PHE A 156 5.19 -12.97 6.43
CA PHE A 156 3.82 -12.83 5.95
C PHE A 156 2.95 -14.03 6.35
N ASP A 157 3.45 -15.26 6.17
CA ASP A 157 2.75 -16.49 6.52
C ASP A 157 2.47 -16.59 8.03
N VAL A 158 3.40 -16.13 8.87
CA VAL A 158 3.26 -16.13 10.34
C VAL A 158 2.23 -15.11 10.82
N PHE A 159 2.26 -13.88 10.27
CA PHE A 159 1.52 -12.74 10.83
C PHE A 159 0.21 -12.37 10.10
N CYS A 160 0.00 -12.89 8.89
CA CYS A 160 -1.03 -12.39 7.98
C CYS A 160 -1.99 -13.51 7.51
N ASN A 161 -3.15 -13.11 6.99
CA ASN A 161 -4.28 -14.00 6.70
C ASN A 161 -3.94 -14.96 5.54
N TRP A 162 -4.43 -16.20 5.63
CA TRP A 162 -4.28 -17.21 4.58
C TRP A 162 -5.07 -16.89 3.30
N ASN A 163 -6.15 -16.08 3.39
CA ASN A 163 -6.92 -15.65 2.21
C ASN A 163 -6.29 -14.45 1.47
N ARG A 164 -4.99 -14.57 1.16
CA ARG A 164 -4.25 -13.59 0.35
C ARG A 164 -4.41 -13.89 -1.14
N VAL A 165 -4.29 -12.86 -1.96
CA VAL A 165 -4.00 -13.00 -3.39
C VAL A 165 -2.50 -12.81 -3.62
N ASP A 166 -1.91 -13.66 -4.49
CA ASP A 166 -0.59 -13.43 -5.06
C ASP A 166 -0.75 -12.76 -6.43
N LEU A 167 -0.42 -11.47 -6.49
CA LEU A 167 -0.54 -10.66 -7.70
C LEU A 167 0.56 -10.98 -8.74
N LYS A 168 1.58 -11.76 -8.37
CA LYS A 168 2.72 -12.13 -9.21
C LYS A 168 3.24 -10.93 -10.03
N PRO A 169 3.62 -9.81 -9.38
CA PRO A 169 4.04 -8.62 -10.09
C PRO A 169 5.26 -8.91 -10.95
N THR A 170 5.20 -8.49 -12.21
CA THR A 170 6.33 -8.49 -13.13
C THR A 170 6.83 -7.06 -13.32
N LYS A 171 8.13 -6.93 -13.59
CA LYS A 171 8.70 -5.64 -13.97
C LYS A 171 7.95 -5.12 -15.21
N ASP A 172 7.67 -3.82 -15.21
CA ASP A 172 7.03 -3.13 -16.34
C ASP A 172 5.61 -3.64 -16.70
N CYS A 173 4.89 -4.24 -15.74
CA CYS A 173 3.52 -4.71 -15.95
C CYS A 173 2.51 -3.60 -16.33
N ASP A 174 2.94 -2.35 -16.26
CA ASP A 174 2.19 -1.13 -16.56
C ASP A 174 2.38 -0.62 -17.99
N LYS A 175 3.36 -1.15 -18.74
CA LYS A 175 3.62 -0.74 -20.12
C LYS A 175 2.48 -1.19 -21.05
N GLY A 176 2.02 -0.28 -21.91
CA GLY A 176 1.00 -0.57 -22.93
C GLY A 176 -0.46 -0.52 -22.43
N VAL A 177 -0.71 -0.04 -21.20
CA VAL A 177 -2.07 0.20 -20.70
C VAL A 177 -2.38 1.69 -20.74
N GLU A 178 -3.49 2.07 -21.35
CA GLU A 178 -3.93 3.47 -21.40
C GLU A 178 -4.19 4.01 -19.99
N LYS A 179 -3.63 5.19 -19.70
CA LYS A 179 -3.94 5.93 -18.48
C LYS A 179 -5.32 6.54 -18.66
N LYS A 180 -6.19 6.35 -17.67
CA LYS A 180 -7.47 7.06 -17.68
C LYS A 180 -7.17 8.53 -17.40
N ASP A 181 -7.32 9.37 -18.41
CA ASP A 181 -7.18 10.82 -18.22
C ASP A 181 -8.20 11.28 -17.19
N LYS A 182 -7.77 12.10 -16.22
CA LYS A 182 -8.69 12.82 -15.35
C LYS A 182 -9.46 13.76 -16.26
N LEU A 183 -10.70 13.39 -16.60
CA LEU A 183 -11.59 14.24 -17.37
C LEU A 183 -11.59 15.63 -16.71
N PRO A 184 -11.27 16.71 -17.44
CA PRO A 184 -11.36 18.05 -16.88
C PRO A 184 -12.79 18.24 -16.40
N THR A 185 -12.93 18.69 -15.14
CA THR A 185 -14.18 19.13 -14.55
C THR A 185 -14.84 20.07 -15.55
N MET A 186 -15.98 19.67 -16.11
CA MET A 186 -16.77 20.52 -17.00
C MET A 186 -17.06 21.83 -16.25
N THR A 187 -16.35 22.89 -16.63
CA THR A 187 -16.74 24.27 -16.34
C THR A 187 -18.16 24.45 -16.86
N GLU A 188 -19.09 24.79 -15.98
CA GLU A 188 -20.43 25.26 -16.32
C GLU A 188 -20.32 26.47 -17.26
N ASN A 189 -20.42 26.24 -18.57
CA ASN A 189 -20.76 27.29 -19.51
C ASN A 189 -22.27 27.52 -19.42
N GLN A 190 -22.69 28.40 -18.50
CA GLN A 190 -24.01 29.01 -18.57
C GLN A 190 -23.99 30.17 -19.58
N ASN A 191 -24.53 29.86 -20.76
CA ASN A 191 -25.36 30.71 -21.63
C ASN A 191 -25.14 32.24 -21.63
N SER A 192 -24.46 32.69 -22.70
CA SER A 192 -24.96 33.69 -23.67
C SER A 192 -26.29 34.39 -23.31
N GLY A 193 -26.20 35.53 -22.63
CA GLY A 193 -27.25 36.55 -22.64
C GLY A 193 -27.06 37.47 -23.85
N ALA A 194 -27.83 37.26 -24.91
CA ALA A 194 -27.86 38.16 -26.07
C ALA A 194 -28.93 39.26 -25.84
N THR A 195 -28.48 40.46 -25.49
CA THR A 195 -29.30 41.67 -25.41
C THR A 195 -29.53 42.21 -26.82
N ARG A 196 -30.79 42.32 -27.25
CA ARG A 196 -31.19 42.87 -28.56
C ARG A 196 -31.30 44.41 -28.48
N PRO A 197 -30.72 45.20 -29.40
CA PRO A 197 -30.97 46.65 -29.45
C PRO A 197 -32.23 47.00 -30.26
N PRO A 198 -32.82 48.19 -30.02
CA PRO A 198 -34.17 48.54 -30.46
C PRO A 198 -34.25 49.01 -31.92
N ARG A 199 -35.48 48.99 -32.46
CA ARG A 199 -35.88 49.60 -33.72
C ARG A 199 -36.95 50.65 -33.46
#